data_AF-A0AAD9UTB0-F1
#
_entry.id   AF-A0AAD9UTB0-F1
#
_cell.length_a   1.000
_cell.length_b   1.000
_cell.length_c   1.000
_cell.angle_alpha   90.00
_cell.angle_beta   90.00
_cell.angle_gamma   90.00
#
_symmetry.space_group_name_H-M   'P 1'
#
loop_
_entity.id
_entity.type
_entity.pdbx_description
1 polymer ?
#
loop_
_entity_poly.entity_id
_entity_poly.type
_entity_poly.pdbx_seq_one_letter_code
_entity_poly.pdbx_strand_id
1 'polypeptide(L)'
;MAVALSTSTLRDLGDIKTLPKKEKMFLTKGLKNETLFPVLPTPNEGFEVKVLPSVSIEKLGCKTRRKSGHCQLYIPDIYKYFRSHWPRDAFCVVGITMTDLYPSESFQFVFGQANYSDSIGVFSFARFFLRKQRSVFATTL
;
A
#
# COMPACT_ATOMS: atom_id res chain seq x y z
N MET A 1 26.39 -16.05 -0.40
CA MET A 1 26.15 -15.26 -1.64
C MET A 1 25.22 -14.11 -1.26
N ALA A 2 25.60 -12.86 -1.54
CA ALA A 2 24.72 -11.72 -1.36
C ALA A 2 23.65 -11.74 -2.46
N VAL A 3 22.37 -11.69 -2.07
CA VAL A 3 21.26 -11.56 -3.02
C VAL A 3 21.21 -10.10 -3.45
N ALA A 4 21.30 -9.82 -4.75
CA ALA A 4 21.17 -8.46 -5.27
C ALA A 4 19.75 -7.94 -5.01
N LEU A 5 19.62 -6.73 -4.47
CA LEU A 5 18.34 -6.07 -4.28
C LEU A 5 17.92 -5.46 -5.62
N SER A 6 16.99 -6.11 -6.32
CA SER A 6 16.54 -5.72 -7.67
C SER A 6 15.03 -5.55 -7.79
N THR A 7 14.28 -5.72 -6.68
CA THR A 7 12.82 -5.81 -6.77
C THR A 7 12.11 -4.77 -5.90
N SER A 8 11.19 -4.03 -6.52
CA SER A 8 10.20 -3.25 -5.79
C SER A 8 9.02 -4.13 -5.46
N THR A 9 8.79 -4.35 -4.18
CA THR A 9 7.73 -5.22 -3.71
C THR A 9 6.47 -4.44 -3.41
N LEU A 10 5.35 -4.85 -4.01
CA LEU A 10 4.03 -4.35 -3.71
C LEU A 10 3.26 -5.34 -2.84
N ARG A 11 2.66 -4.87 -1.75
CA ARG A 11 1.83 -5.71 -0.88
C ARG A 11 0.46 -5.07 -0.63
N ASP A 12 -0.58 -5.83 -0.96
CA ASP A 12 -1.96 -5.52 -0.57
C ASP A 12 -2.15 -5.76 0.94
N LEU A 13 -2.73 -4.77 1.63
CA LEU A 13 -3.04 -4.83 3.07
C LEU A 13 -4.45 -5.33 3.37
N GLY A 14 -5.06 -6.07 2.43
CA GLY A 14 -6.22 -6.92 2.68
C GLY A 14 -7.51 -6.43 2.04
N ASP A 15 -7.52 -5.22 1.49
CA ASP A 15 -8.73 -4.52 1.08
C ASP A 15 -8.69 -3.98 -0.36
N ILE A 16 -7.59 -4.19 -1.12
CA ILE A 16 -7.53 -3.88 -2.55
C ILE A 16 -8.55 -4.67 -3.37
N LYS A 17 -9.08 -5.79 -2.88
CA LYS A 17 -10.16 -6.52 -3.56
C LYS A 17 -11.39 -5.65 -3.84
N THR A 18 -11.57 -4.56 -3.08
CA THR A 18 -12.64 -3.58 -3.27
C THR A 18 -12.36 -2.56 -4.39
N LEU A 19 -11.14 -2.52 -4.94
CA LEU A 19 -10.81 -1.66 -6.08
C LEU A 19 -11.56 -2.11 -7.35
N PRO A 20 -12.06 -1.15 -8.14
CA PRO A 20 -12.62 -1.50 -9.43
C PRO A 20 -11.54 -2.08 -10.36
N LYS A 21 -11.98 -2.90 -11.33
CA LYS A 21 -11.09 -3.72 -12.18
C LYS A 21 -10.04 -2.89 -12.92
N LYS A 22 -10.37 -1.66 -13.35
CA LYS A 22 -9.49 -0.79 -14.13
C LYS A 22 -8.30 -0.31 -13.29
N GLU A 23 -8.53 -0.03 -12.02
CA GLU A 23 -7.56 0.48 -11.07
C GLU A 23 -6.68 -0.65 -10.53
N LYS A 24 -7.26 -1.83 -10.30
CA LYS A 24 -6.49 -3.05 -10.05
C LYS A 24 -5.56 -3.36 -11.24
N MET A 25 -6.03 -3.13 -12.47
CA MET A 25 -5.22 -3.27 -13.68
C MET A 25 -4.13 -2.20 -13.78
N PHE A 26 -4.40 -0.96 -13.35
CA PHE A 26 -3.38 0.08 -13.24
C PHE A 26 -2.30 -0.25 -12.19
N LEU A 27 -2.68 -0.73 -11.00
CA LEU A 27 -1.70 -1.10 -9.98
C LEU A 27 -0.83 -2.30 -10.40
N THR A 28 -1.38 -3.24 -11.16
CA THR A 28 -0.63 -4.43 -11.58
C THR A 28 0.16 -4.24 -12.87
N LYS A 29 -0.36 -3.44 -13.82
CA LYS A 29 0.27 -3.21 -15.14
C LYS A 29 0.86 -1.83 -15.29
N GLY A 30 0.23 -0.80 -14.74
CA GLY A 30 0.70 0.59 -14.77
C GLY A 30 1.94 0.82 -13.91
N LEU A 31 2.05 0.16 -12.74
CA LEU A 31 3.29 0.19 -11.94
C LEU A 31 4.48 -0.47 -12.66
N LYS A 32 4.22 -1.33 -13.64
CA LYS A 32 5.24 -1.94 -14.51
C LYS A 32 5.47 -1.14 -15.79
N ASN A 33 4.74 -0.05 -16.01
CA ASN A 33 4.84 0.74 -17.22
C ASN A 33 5.92 1.81 -17.05
N GLU A 34 7.03 1.62 -17.74
CA GLU A 34 8.21 2.49 -17.73
C GLU A 34 7.90 3.92 -18.16
N THR A 35 6.92 4.12 -19.04
CA THR A 35 6.51 5.47 -19.50
C THR A 35 5.86 6.31 -18.40
N LEU A 36 5.34 5.69 -17.34
CA LEU A 36 4.75 6.40 -16.20
C LEU A 36 5.79 6.79 -15.14
N PHE A 37 7.01 6.24 -15.23
CA PHE A 37 8.11 6.50 -14.30
C PHE A 37 9.43 6.80 -15.03
N PRO A 38 9.47 7.84 -15.88
CA PRO A 38 10.65 8.14 -16.71
C PRO A 38 11.90 8.54 -15.90
N VAL A 39 11.76 8.77 -14.59
CA VAL A 39 12.84 9.15 -13.66
C VAL A 39 13.42 7.93 -12.92
N LEU A 40 12.79 6.75 -13.03
CA LEU A 40 13.40 5.53 -12.51
C LEU A 40 14.52 5.09 -13.49
N PRO A 41 15.68 4.64 -12.98
CA PRO A 41 16.77 4.17 -13.83
C PRO A 41 16.24 3.11 -14.81
N THR A 42 16.65 3.23 -16.08
CA THR A 42 16.19 2.36 -17.18
C THR A 42 16.26 0.89 -16.76
N PRO A 43 15.18 0.11 -16.87
CA PRO A 43 15.09 -1.25 -16.32
C PRO A 43 15.97 -2.30 -16.99
N ASN A 44 16.79 -1.91 -17.96
CA ASN A 44 17.86 -2.75 -18.50
C ASN A 44 18.93 -3.11 -17.43
N GLU A 45 18.85 -2.53 -16.21
CA GLU A 45 19.60 -2.96 -15.03
C GLU A 45 18.72 -3.17 -13.77
N GLY A 46 17.62 -3.91 -13.90
CA GLY A 46 17.08 -4.66 -12.74
C GLY A 46 16.11 -3.92 -11.82
N PHE A 47 15.07 -3.28 -12.35
CA PHE A 47 13.94 -2.79 -11.56
C PHE A 47 12.67 -3.61 -11.83
N GLU A 48 12.53 -4.75 -11.16
CA GLU A 48 11.36 -5.62 -11.28
C GLU A 48 10.29 -5.27 -10.22
N VAL A 49 9.02 -5.14 -10.60
CA VAL A 49 7.92 -4.99 -9.63
C VAL A 49 7.28 -6.35 -9.35
N LYS A 50 7.41 -6.81 -8.10
CA LYS A 50 6.79 -8.05 -7.61
C LYS A 50 5.59 -7.75 -6.73
N VAL A 51 4.47 -8.40 -7.01
CA VAL A 51 3.26 -8.28 -6.19
C VAL A 51 3.18 -9.50 -5.27
N LEU A 52 3.23 -9.27 -3.96
CA LEU A 52 3.11 -10.33 -2.96
C LEU A 52 1.65 -10.67 -2.63
N PRO A 53 1.40 -11.85 -2.07
CA PRO A 53 0.09 -12.20 -1.55
C PRO A 53 -0.43 -11.15 -0.56
N SER A 54 -1.74 -10.92 -0.62
CA SER A 54 -2.45 -10.02 0.28
C SER A 54 -2.35 -10.47 1.73
N VAL A 55 -2.24 -9.52 2.66
CA VAL A 55 -2.22 -9.76 4.10
C VAL A 55 -3.42 -9.04 4.71
N SER A 56 -4.26 -9.76 5.48
CA SER A 56 -5.42 -9.14 6.14
C SER A 56 -4.99 -8.17 7.25
N ILE A 57 -5.82 -7.16 7.52
CA ILE A 57 -5.60 -6.19 8.60
C ILE A 57 -5.42 -6.87 9.97
N GLU A 58 -6.18 -7.94 10.22
CA GLU A 58 -6.05 -8.74 11.45
C GLU A 58 -4.66 -9.34 11.58
N LYS A 59 -4.11 -9.88 10.47
CA LYS A 59 -2.79 -10.50 10.44
C LYS A 59 -1.66 -9.47 10.53
N LEU A 60 -1.89 -8.22 10.11
CA LEU A 60 -0.96 -7.12 10.33
C LEU A 60 -0.80 -6.80 11.82
N GLY A 61 -1.83 -7.07 12.64
CA GLY A 61 -1.85 -6.70 14.06
C GLY A 61 -1.78 -5.19 14.29
N CYS A 62 -2.26 -4.40 13.32
CA CYS A 62 -2.13 -2.96 13.29
C CYS A 62 -3.19 -2.29 14.18
N LYS A 63 -2.80 -1.29 14.98
CA LYS A 63 -3.75 -0.41 15.66
C LYS A 63 -4.67 0.27 14.65
N THR A 64 -5.96 0.25 14.95
CA THR A 64 -6.97 0.94 14.15
C THR A 64 -7.69 1.99 14.99
N ARG A 65 -8.15 3.06 14.35
CA ARG A 65 -9.04 4.04 14.98
C ARG A 65 -10.17 4.42 14.05
N ARG A 66 -11.25 4.95 14.63
CA ARG A 66 -12.35 5.54 13.87
C ARG A 66 -12.34 7.05 14.06
N LYS A 67 -12.18 7.81 12.98
CA LYS A 67 -12.17 9.28 12.99
C LYS A 67 -12.99 9.82 11.83
N SER A 68 -13.92 10.73 12.11
CA SER A 68 -14.82 11.33 11.11
C SER A 68 -15.58 10.30 10.26
N GLY A 69 -15.99 9.17 10.86
CA GLY A 69 -16.72 8.11 10.16
C GLY A 69 -15.85 7.10 9.40
N HIS A 70 -14.53 7.29 9.35
CA HIS A 70 -13.61 6.41 8.61
C HIS A 70 -12.77 5.55 9.57
N CYS A 71 -12.61 4.28 9.24
CA CYS A 71 -11.62 3.41 9.87
C CYS A 71 -10.24 3.76 9.32
N GLN A 72 -9.22 3.84 10.18
CA GLN A 72 -7.87 4.25 9.81
C GLN A 72 -6.84 3.31 10.42
N LEU A 73 -5.79 2.97 9.66
CA LEU A 73 -4.69 2.10 10.07
C LEU A 73 -3.48 2.93 10.53
N TYR A 74 -2.84 2.48 11.61
CA TYR A 74 -1.66 3.13 12.17
C TYR A 74 -0.39 2.75 11.39
N ILE A 75 0.21 3.74 10.73
CA ILE A 75 1.36 3.50 9.83
C ILE A 75 2.56 2.83 10.53
N PRO A 76 2.96 3.24 11.76
CA PRO A 76 4.11 2.63 12.42
C PRO A 76 3.98 1.12 12.68
N ASP A 77 2.77 0.61 12.91
CA ASP A 77 2.55 -0.83 13.09
C ASP A 77 2.68 -1.58 11.74
N ILE A 78 2.22 -0.97 10.65
CA ILE A 78 2.42 -1.51 9.29
C ILE A 78 3.92 -1.60 8.98
N TYR A 79 4.69 -0.55 9.30
CA TYR A 79 6.14 -0.57 9.11
C TYR A 79 6.82 -1.63 9.96
N LYS A 80 6.40 -1.79 11.23
CA LYS A 80 6.89 -2.86 12.09
C LYS A 80 6.64 -4.24 11.48
N TYR A 81 5.46 -4.46 10.89
CA TYR A 81 5.13 -5.71 10.21
C TYR A 81 6.01 -5.97 8.98
N PHE A 82 6.26 -4.94 8.14
CA PHE A 82 7.13 -5.11 6.97
C PHE A 82 8.58 -5.40 7.34
N ARG A 83 9.11 -4.77 8.39
CA ARG A 83 10.46 -5.07 8.88
C ARG A 83 10.59 -6.52 9.36
N SER A 84 9.56 -7.07 10.00
CA SER A 84 9.58 -8.47 10.45
C SER A 84 9.31 -9.50 9.34
N HIS A 85 8.78 -9.07 8.19
CA HIS A 85 8.43 -9.93 7.05
C HIS A 85 9.08 -9.43 5.75
N TRP A 86 10.35 -9.03 5.85
CA TRP A 86 11.10 -8.45 4.75
C TRP A 86 11.36 -9.49 3.63
N PRO A 87 11.01 -9.22 2.37
CA PRO A 87 11.34 -10.09 1.26
C PRO A 87 12.86 -10.06 0.97
N ARG A 88 13.47 -11.22 0.71
CA ARG A 88 14.94 -11.35 0.61
C ARG A 88 15.57 -10.53 -0.52
N ASP A 89 14.83 -10.26 -1.59
CA ASP A 89 15.26 -9.58 -2.81
C ASP A 89 14.64 -8.18 -2.97
N ALA A 90 13.93 -7.69 -1.95
CA ALA A 90 13.25 -6.40 -1.99
C ALA A 90 14.24 -5.25 -1.81
N PHE A 91 14.35 -4.42 -2.83
CA PHE A 91 14.94 -3.08 -2.74
C PHE A 91 14.07 -2.16 -1.88
N CYS A 92 12.75 -2.20 -2.10
CA CYS A 92 11.77 -1.50 -1.28
C CYS A 92 10.47 -2.29 -1.17
N VAL A 93 9.69 -1.99 -0.13
CA VAL A 93 8.36 -2.56 0.10
C VAL A 93 7.33 -1.45 0.19
N VAL A 94 6.31 -1.51 -0.67
CA VAL A 94 5.20 -0.57 -0.70
C VAL A 94 3.90 -1.30 -0.35
N GLY A 95 3.29 -0.90 0.76
CA GLY A 95 1.95 -1.31 1.15
C GLY A 95 0.89 -0.49 0.43
N ILE A 96 -0.16 -1.13 -0.07
CA ILE A 96 -1.32 -0.44 -0.62
C ILE A 96 -2.59 -0.90 0.09
N THR A 97 -3.47 0.06 0.41
CA THR A 97 -4.73 -0.19 1.10
C THR A 97 -5.87 0.70 0.57
N MET A 98 -7.10 0.30 0.87
CA MET A 98 -8.33 1.08 0.68
C MET A 98 -8.87 1.68 2.00
N THR A 99 -8.16 1.46 3.10
CA THR A 99 -8.46 2.01 4.42
C THR A 99 -7.63 3.27 4.64
N ASP A 100 -8.19 4.28 5.30
CA ASP A 100 -7.45 5.52 5.62
C ASP A 100 -6.19 5.20 6.44
N LEU A 101 -5.18 6.06 6.38
CA LEU A 101 -3.95 5.90 7.14
C LEU A 101 -3.75 7.07 8.09
N TYR A 102 -3.08 6.82 9.22
CA TYR A 102 -2.63 7.89 10.11
C TYR A 102 -1.24 7.60 10.69
N PRO A 103 -0.34 8.60 10.73
CA PRO A 103 1.02 8.44 11.25
C PRO A 103 1.10 8.65 12.77
N SER A 104 0.23 9.48 13.34
CA SER A 104 0.16 9.80 14.76
C SER A 104 -1.18 10.44 15.12
N GLU A 105 -1.45 10.60 16.42
CA GLU A 105 -2.76 11.06 16.89
C GLU A 105 -3.13 12.49 16.47
N SER A 106 -2.12 13.36 16.28
CA SER A 106 -2.30 14.74 15.86
C SER A 106 -2.83 14.90 14.43
N PHE A 107 -2.68 13.87 13.58
CA PHE A 107 -3.16 13.91 12.21
C PHE A 107 -4.63 13.51 12.10
N GLN A 108 -5.31 14.01 11.07
CA GLN A 108 -6.65 13.53 10.70
C GLN A 108 -6.54 12.22 9.90
N PHE A 109 -5.85 12.27 8.78
CA PHE A 109 -5.44 11.13 7.95
C PHE A 109 -4.31 11.58 7.03
N VAL A 110 -3.67 10.62 6.36
CA VAL A 110 -2.75 10.87 5.24
C VAL A 110 -3.08 9.92 4.09
N PHE A 111 -2.76 10.32 2.87
CA PHE A 111 -2.83 9.42 1.70
C PHE A 111 -1.74 8.38 1.71
N GLY A 112 -0.61 8.65 2.35
CA GLY A 112 0.49 7.72 2.43
C GLY A 112 1.66 8.33 3.19
N GLN A 113 2.64 7.50 3.47
CA GLN A 113 3.91 7.90 4.08
C GLN A 113 4.99 6.95 3.58
N ALA A 114 6.20 7.48 3.41
CA ALA A 114 7.39 6.67 3.16
C ALA A 114 8.45 6.94 4.23
N ASN A 115 9.22 5.89 4.54
CA ASN A 115 10.45 5.95 5.28
C ASN A 115 11.58 5.52 4.34
N TYR A 116 12.37 6.50 3.91
CA TYR A 116 13.46 6.30 2.96
C TYR A 116 14.56 5.40 3.53
N SER A 117 14.93 5.58 4.81
CA SER A 117 16.01 4.82 5.45
C SER A 117 15.70 3.33 5.57
N ASP A 118 14.41 2.98 5.71
CA ASP A 118 13.96 1.60 5.78
C ASP A 118 13.50 1.04 4.42
N SER A 119 13.54 1.84 3.35
CA SER A 119 12.97 1.50 2.04
C SER A 119 11.51 1.00 2.11
N ILE A 120 10.70 1.60 2.98
CA ILE A 120 9.29 1.23 3.19
C ILE A 120 8.37 2.39 2.81
N GLY A 121 7.31 2.09 2.06
CA GLY A 121 6.20 3.00 1.80
C GLY A 121 4.85 2.37 2.13
N VAL A 122 3.86 3.21 2.42
CA VAL A 122 2.45 2.79 2.44
C VAL A 122 1.59 3.88 1.80
N PHE A 123 0.61 3.47 1.00
CA PHE A 123 -0.32 4.36 0.32
C PHE A 123 -1.76 3.86 0.43
N SER A 124 -2.70 4.80 0.56
CA SER A 124 -4.13 4.57 0.69
C SER A 124 -4.90 5.24 -0.43
N PHE A 125 -5.78 4.44 -1.02
CA PHE A 125 -6.72 4.87 -2.03
C PHE A 125 -8.11 5.26 -1.48
N ALA A 126 -8.31 5.19 -0.16
CA ALA A 126 -9.62 5.35 0.50
C ALA A 126 -10.42 6.58 0.05
N ARG A 127 -9.72 7.68 -0.26
CA ARG A 127 -10.30 8.99 -0.58
C ARG A 127 -10.32 9.32 -2.08
N PHE A 128 -9.69 8.52 -2.95
CA PHE A 128 -9.68 8.76 -4.40
C PHE A 128 -10.98 8.31 -5.09
N PHE A 129 -11.75 7.42 -4.46
CA PHE A 129 -12.90 6.75 -5.08
C PHE A 129 -14.27 7.17 -4.50
N LEU A 130 -14.42 8.43 -4.10
CA LEU A 130 -15.61 8.97 -3.45
C LEU A 130 -16.91 8.93 -4.28
N ARG A 131 -16.88 8.49 -5.55
CA ARG A 131 -18.07 8.44 -6.42
C ARG A 131 -18.89 7.14 -6.38
N LYS A 132 -18.42 6.07 -5.70
CA LYS A 132 -19.17 4.78 -5.61
C LYS A 132 -19.49 4.26 -4.20
N GLN A 133 -18.98 4.89 -3.14
CA GLN A 133 -19.21 4.43 -1.76
C GLN A 133 -20.58 4.80 -1.17
N ARG A 134 -21.38 5.66 -1.83
CA ARG A 134 -22.73 6.03 -1.34
C ARG A 134 -23.79 4.92 -1.47
N SER A 135 -23.52 3.82 -2.19
CA SER A 135 -24.53 2.79 -2.43
C SER A 135 -24.38 1.52 -1.60
N VAL A 136 -23.25 1.29 -0.90
CA VAL A 136 -23.01 0.03 -0.19
C VAL A 136 -23.35 0.12 1.30
N PHE A 137 -23.31 1.31 1.89
CA PHE A 137 -23.62 1.52 3.32
C PHE A 137 -25.01 2.12 3.59
N ALA A 138 -25.87 2.22 2.57
CA ALA A 138 -27.20 2.81 2.70
C ALA A 138 -28.33 1.78 2.97
N THR A 139 -28.03 0.50 3.22
CA THR A 139 -29.07 -0.55 3.35
C THR A 139 -29.01 -1.32 4.68
N THR A 140 -28.63 -0.66 5.77
CA THR A 140 -28.91 -1.19 7.11
C THR A 140 -29.19 -0.05 8.08
N LEU A 141 -30.37 0.54 7.93
CA LEU A 141 -31.20 1.10 9.00
C LEU A 141 -32.66 0.78 8.66
#